data_AF-A0A5E9AWI7-F1
#
_entry.id   AF-A0A5E9AWI7-F1
#
_cell.length_a   1.000
_cell.length_b   1.000
_cell.length_c   1.000
_cell.angle_alpha   90.00
_cell.angle_beta   90.00
_cell.angle_gamma   90.00
#
_symmetry.space_group_name_H-M   'P 1'
#
loop_
_entity.id
_entity.type
_entity.pdbx_description
1 polymer ?
#
loop_
_entity_poly.entity_id
_entity_poly.type
_entity_poly.pdbx_seq_one_letter_code
_entity_poly.pdbx_strand_id
1 'polypeptide(L)'
;MTRHRRSWPFSAILLAVFGVALFCIGAFFMFLRPPLLPEDVRFVGLSLEQLQAGQPRMASWLERVFQVLGGYAVAAGILTVTIAATSFRRHERWALLGVLASGVASIGWMAVVNFVIGSDFRWVLLAVAILWAASVCTFVVEIRQAAMRAGGIG
;
A
#
# COMPACT_ATOMS: atom_id res chain seq x y z
N MET A 1 19.94 12.71 28.88
CA MET A 1 18.85 12.13 28.07
C MET A 1 19.32 10.83 27.42
N THR A 2 19.14 9.71 28.10
CA THR A 2 19.51 8.38 27.60
C THR A 2 18.51 7.95 26.52
N ARG A 3 18.90 8.10 25.25
CA ARG A 3 18.14 7.62 24.10
C ARG A 3 18.20 6.10 24.11
N HIS A 4 17.29 5.44 24.85
CA HIS A 4 17.08 4.00 24.73
C HIS A 4 16.90 3.71 23.25
N ARG A 5 17.84 2.99 22.63
CA ARG A 5 17.64 2.40 21.31
C ARG A 5 16.53 1.36 21.47
N ARG A 6 15.26 1.80 21.51
CA ARG A 6 14.12 0.89 21.41
C ARG A 6 14.26 0.22 20.05
N SER A 7 14.57 -1.08 20.05
CA SER A 7 14.54 -1.89 18.84
C SER A 7 13.19 -1.70 18.15
N TRP A 8 13.18 -1.73 16.83
CA TRP A 8 11.92 -1.65 16.10
C TRP A 8 11.14 -2.94 16.34
N PRO A 9 9.86 -2.86 16.75
CA PRO A 9 9.03 -4.06 16.81
C PRO A 9 8.88 -4.64 15.40
N PHE A 10 8.69 -5.95 15.32
CA PHE A 10 8.62 -6.64 14.03
C PHE A 10 7.45 -6.11 13.18
N SER A 11 6.32 -5.82 13.85
CA SER A 11 5.16 -5.17 13.23
C SER A 11 5.49 -3.84 12.54
N ALA A 12 6.29 -2.97 13.17
CA ALA A 12 6.71 -1.70 12.59
C ALA A 12 7.69 -1.86 11.43
N ILE A 13 8.54 -2.89 11.45
CA ILE A 13 9.44 -3.20 10.32
C ILE A 13 8.59 -3.62 9.11
N LEU A 14 7.65 -4.55 9.30
CA LEU A 14 6.76 -4.99 8.22
C LEU A 14 5.94 -3.82 7.65
N LEU A 15 5.41 -2.95 8.52
CA LEU A 15 4.66 -1.76 8.08
C LEU A 15 5.54 -0.80 7.28
N ALA A 16 6.80 -0.60 7.69
CA ALA A 16 7.73 0.25 6.96
C ALA A 16 8.07 -0.33 5.58
N VAL A 17 8.33 -1.64 5.48
CA VAL A 17 8.55 -2.31 4.19
C VAL A 17 7.32 -2.19 3.30
N PHE A 18 6.11 -2.35 3.86
CA PHE A 18 4.86 -2.11 3.14
C PHE A 18 4.74 -0.65 2.65
N GLY A 19 5.04 0.33 3.49
CA GLY A 19 5.04 1.74 3.11
C GLY A 19 6.04 2.06 1.99
N VAL A 20 7.23 1.44 2.02
CA VAL A 20 8.22 1.54 0.93
C VAL A 20 7.70 0.89 -0.36
N ALA A 21 7.04 -0.26 -0.26
CA ALA A 21 6.41 -0.91 -1.41
C ALA A 21 5.35 -0.02 -2.05
N LEU A 22 4.48 0.62 -1.25
CA LEU A 22 3.50 1.59 -1.74
C LEU A 22 4.16 2.80 -2.42
N PHE A 23 5.24 3.31 -1.85
CA PHE A 23 6.02 4.38 -2.46
C PHE A 23 6.53 3.97 -3.86
N CYS A 24 7.14 2.79 -3.97
CA CYS A 24 7.65 2.29 -5.25
C CYS A 24 6.53 2.06 -6.28
N ILE A 25 5.40 1.49 -5.86
CA ILE A 25 4.22 1.34 -6.72
C ILE A 25 3.73 2.72 -7.20
N GLY A 26 3.62 3.69 -6.29
CA GLY A 26 3.20 5.04 -6.66
C GLY A 26 4.17 5.73 -7.62
N ALA A 27 5.48 5.58 -7.40
CA ALA A 27 6.50 6.11 -8.29
C ALA A 27 6.43 5.46 -9.68
N PHE A 28 6.16 4.15 -9.75
CA PHE A 28 5.91 3.47 -11.03
C PHE A 28 4.69 4.06 -11.75
N PHE A 29 3.57 4.25 -11.06
CA PHE A 29 2.36 4.87 -11.63
C PHE A 29 2.60 6.31 -12.11
N MET A 30 3.49 7.04 -11.44
CA MET A 30 3.77 8.43 -11.77
C MET A 30 4.70 8.60 -12.97
N PHE A 31 5.74 7.79 -13.08
CA PHE A 31 6.82 8.05 -14.04
C PHE A 31 6.95 7.01 -15.15
N LEU A 32 6.48 5.78 -14.93
CA LEU A 32 6.81 4.65 -15.78
C LEU A 32 5.59 3.96 -16.38
N ARG A 33 4.41 4.10 -15.75
CA ARG A 33 3.20 3.40 -16.19
C ARG A 33 2.70 3.98 -17.52
N PRO A 34 2.61 3.19 -18.60
CA PRO A 34 1.97 3.62 -19.83
C PRO A 34 0.46 3.85 -19.62
N PRO A 35 -0.21 4.60 -20.51
CA PRO A 35 -1.64 4.88 -20.40
C PRO A 35 -2.49 3.61 -20.56
N LEU A 36 -2.04 2.62 -21.31
CA LEU A 36 -2.70 1.33 -21.41
C LEU A 36 -1.68 0.22 -21.20
N LEU A 37 -1.89 -0.59 -20.18
CA LEU A 37 -1.18 -1.85 -20.01
C LEU A 37 -1.84 -2.96 -20.86
N PRO A 38 -1.15 -4.07 -21.14
CA PRO A 38 -1.74 -5.19 -21.87
C PRO A 38 -3.04 -5.68 -21.25
N GLU A 39 -3.13 -5.73 -19.92
CA GLU A 39 -4.37 -6.06 -19.21
C GLU A 39 -5.49 -5.04 -19.43
N ASP A 40 -5.17 -3.74 -19.51
CA ASP A 40 -6.15 -2.68 -19.77
C ASP A 40 -6.73 -2.85 -21.18
N VAL A 41 -5.88 -3.17 -22.17
CA VAL A 41 -6.31 -3.46 -23.55
C VAL A 41 -7.20 -4.70 -23.61
N ARG A 42 -6.85 -5.77 -22.88
CA ARG A 42 -7.68 -6.98 -22.78
C ARG A 42 -9.05 -6.69 -22.16
N PHE A 43 -9.10 -5.84 -21.14
CA PHE A 43 -10.33 -5.53 -20.42
C PHE A 43 -11.24 -4.56 -21.19
N VAL A 44 -10.67 -3.48 -21.73
CA VAL A 44 -11.42 -2.45 -22.48
C VAL A 44 -11.74 -2.91 -23.91
N GLY A 45 -10.90 -3.78 -24.48
CA GLY A 45 -11.04 -4.27 -25.85
C GLY A 45 -10.60 -3.26 -26.93
N LEU A 46 -9.85 -2.22 -26.56
CA LEU A 46 -9.35 -1.19 -27.48
C LEU A 46 -7.83 -1.05 -27.39
N SER A 47 -7.17 -1.05 -28.55
CA SER A 47 -5.74 -0.74 -28.62
C SER A 47 -5.48 0.76 -28.46
N LEU A 48 -4.23 1.11 -28.12
CA LEU A 48 -3.81 2.52 -28.02
C LEU A 48 -4.00 3.26 -29.36
N GLU A 49 -3.70 2.61 -30.47
CA GLU A 49 -3.85 3.16 -31.82
C GLU A 49 -5.32 3.46 -32.14
N GLN A 50 -6.22 2.53 -31.82
CA GLN A 50 -7.66 2.71 -32.00
C GLN A 50 -8.20 3.84 -31.10
N LEU A 51 -7.70 3.92 -29.86
CA LEU A 51 -8.08 4.99 -28.94
C LEU A 51 -7.61 6.36 -29.43
N GLN A 52 -6.39 6.46 -29.95
CA GLN A 52 -5.84 7.71 -30.46
C GLN A 52 -6.52 8.14 -31.77
N ALA A 53 -6.89 7.20 -32.64
CA ALA A 53 -7.62 7.50 -33.87
C ALA A 53 -9.03 8.06 -33.59
N GLY A 54 -9.74 7.50 -32.60
CA GLY A 54 -11.08 7.98 -32.23
C GLY A 54 -11.07 9.19 -31.29
N GLN A 55 -10.12 9.25 -30.35
CA GLN A 55 -10.03 10.27 -29.30
C GLN A 55 -8.56 10.56 -28.93
N PRO A 56 -7.87 11.43 -29.68
CA PRO A 56 -6.42 11.65 -29.55
C PRO A 56 -5.94 12.07 -28.16
N ARG A 57 -6.79 12.74 -27.39
CA ARG A 57 -6.44 13.28 -26.06
C ARG A 57 -6.70 12.29 -24.91
N MET A 58 -7.42 11.20 -25.15
CA MET A 58 -7.82 10.26 -24.10
C MET A 58 -6.60 9.61 -23.44
N ALA A 59 -5.62 9.16 -24.24
CA ALA A 59 -4.39 8.57 -23.73
C ALA A 59 -3.62 9.54 -22.81
N SER A 60 -3.49 10.80 -23.23
CA SER A 60 -2.80 11.84 -22.43
C SER A 60 -3.55 12.20 -21.14
N TRP A 61 -4.89 12.16 -21.16
CA TRP A 61 -5.69 12.36 -19.96
C TRP A 61 -5.51 11.20 -18.99
N LEU A 62 -5.53 9.97 -19.50
CA LEU A 62 -5.38 8.76 -18.70
C LEU A 62 -3.99 8.68 -18.05
N GLU A 63 -2.93 9.07 -18.77
CA GLU A 63 -1.58 9.23 -18.21
C GLU A 63 -1.57 10.20 -17.01
N ARG A 64 -2.22 11.36 -17.14
CA ARG A 64 -2.33 12.33 -16.03
C ARG A 64 -3.11 11.77 -14.84
N VAL A 65 -4.15 10.98 -15.09
CA VAL A 65 -4.90 10.29 -14.02
C VAL A 65 -3.99 9.33 -13.27
N PHE A 66 -3.16 8.55 -13.96
CA PHE A 66 -2.20 7.67 -13.31
C PHE A 66 -1.09 8.43 -12.56
N GLN A 67 -0.65 9.57 -13.07
CA GLN A 67 0.28 10.44 -12.35
C GLN A 67 -0.29 10.90 -11.00
N VAL A 68 -1.55 11.35 -10.99
CA VAL A 68 -2.22 11.77 -9.76
C VAL A 68 -2.41 10.60 -8.80
N LEU A 69 -2.89 9.44 -9.29
CA LEU A 69 -3.05 8.23 -8.47
C LEU A 69 -1.70 7.75 -7.91
N GLY A 70 -0.64 7.79 -8.71
CA GLY A 70 0.73 7.49 -8.29
C GLY A 70 1.20 8.43 -7.20
N GLY A 71 0.88 9.73 -7.29
CA GLY A 71 1.16 10.72 -6.25
C GLY A 71 0.46 10.42 -4.93
N TYR A 72 -0.81 10.04 -4.98
CA TYR A 72 -1.53 9.59 -3.78
C TYR A 72 -0.91 8.33 -3.17
N ALA A 73 -0.47 7.36 -3.99
CA ALA A 73 0.20 6.15 -3.51
C ALA A 73 1.58 6.45 -2.89
N VAL A 74 2.36 7.35 -3.49
CA VAL A 74 3.62 7.86 -2.93
C VAL A 74 3.38 8.52 -1.57
N ALA A 75 2.40 9.43 -1.49
CA ALA A 75 2.06 10.10 -0.24
C ALA A 75 1.60 9.10 0.84
N ALA A 76 0.76 8.13 0.47
CA ALA A 76 0.32 7.06 1.37
C ALA A 76 1.50 6.21 1.86
N GLY A 77 2.46 5.89 1.00
CA GLY A 77 3.70 5.19 1.37
C GLY A 77 4.52 5.97 2.39
N ILE A 78 4.77 7.26 2.14
CA ILE A 78 5.50 8.15 3.06
C ILE A 78 4.81 8.25 4.42
N LEU A 79 3.48 8.46 4.42
CA LEU A 79 2.69 8.51 5.65
C LEU A 79 2.74 7.19 6.41
N THR A 80 2.66 6.07 5.71
CA THR A 80 2.73 4.72 6.31
C THR A 80 4.09 4.47 6.97
N VAL A 81 5.19 4.81 6.30
CA VAL A 81 6.54 4.73 6.91
C VAL A 81 6.66 5.65 8.12
N THR A 82 6.07 6.85 8.06
CA THR A 82 6.06 7.79 9.19
C THR A 82 5.29 7.21 10.38
N ILE A 83 4.12 6.62 10.17
CA ILE A 83 3.32 5.94 11.20
C ILE A 83 4.11 4.76 11.79
N ALA A 84 4.75 3.95 10.94
CA ALA A 84 5.60 2.84 11.37
C ALA A 84 6.73 3.30 12.30
N ALA A 85 7.41 4.40 11.94
CA ALA A 85 8.51 4.97 12.73
C ALA A 85 8.06 5.64 14.05
N THR A 86 6.78 6.04 14.14
CA THR A 86 6.23 6.83 15.25
C THR A 86 5.20 6.06 16.08
N SER A 87 3.92 6.18 15.76
CA SER A 87 2.80 5.67 16.57
C SER A 87 2.73 4.15 16.60
N PHE A 88 3.09 3.47 15.50
CA PHE A 88 3.13 2.01 15.45
C PHE A 88 4.27 1.46 16.34
N ARG A 89 5.44 2.11 16.33
CA ARG A 89 6.55 1.79 17.22
C ARG A 89 6.26 2.05 18.71
N ARG A 90 5.26 2.88 19.01
CA ARG A 90 4.79 3.15 20.38
C ARG A 90 3.60 2.28 20.79
N HIS A 91 3.16 1.34 19.94
CA HIS A 91 2.00 0.47 20.17
C HIS A 91 0.69 1.24 20.45
N GLU A 92 0.53 2.41 19.81
CA GLU A 92 -0.68 3.23 19.91
C GLU A 92 -1.87 2.53 19.23
N ARG A 93 -2.96 2.28 19.98
CA ARG A 93 -4.13 1.52 19.47
C ARG A 93 -4.83 2.21 18.30
N TRP A 94 -4.86 3.54 18.29
CA TRP A 94 -5.45 4.31 17.18
C TRP A 94 -4.66 4.19 15.89
N ALA A 95 -3.34 3.94 15.96
CA ALA A 95 -2.52 3.70 14.78
C ALA A 95 -2.91 2.38 14.08
N LEU A 96 -3.33 1.36 14.84
CA LEU A 96 -3.84 0.12 14.28
C LEU A 96 -5.10 0.33 13.45
N LEU A 97 -6.06 1.09 13.99
CA LEU A 97 -7.31 1.40 13.28
C LEU A 97 -7.02 2.19 12.00
N GLY A 98 -6.13 3.19 12.07
CA GLY A 98 -5.69 3.95 10.91
C GLY A 98 -5.07 3.06 9.83
N VAL A 99 -4.11 2.21 10.20
CA VAL A 99 -3.42 1.28 9.28
C VAL A 99 -4.37 0.22 8.70
N LEU A 100 -5.31 -0.26 9.51
CA LEU A 100 -6.34 -1.20 9.07
C LEU A 100 -7.24 -0.56 8.01
N ALA A 101 -7.85 0.58 8.34
CA ALA A 101 -8.76 1.27 7.43
C ALA A 101 -8.05 1.71 6.15
N SER A 102 -6.84 2.28 6.28
CA SER A 102 -6.06 2.73 5.12
C SER A 102 -5.65 1.58 4.23
N GLY A 103 -5.23 0.43 4.79
CA GLY A 103 -4.81 -0.72 3.99
C GLY A 103 -5.96 -1.40 3.25
N VAL A 104 -7.13 -1.54 3.87
CA VAL A 104 -8.34 -2.04 3.20
C VAL A 104 -8.74 -1.12 2.04
N ALA A 105 -8.82 0.19 2.31
CA ALA A 105 -9.23 1.18 1.31
C ALA A 105 -8.22 1.39 0.17
N SER A 106 -6.94 1.06 0.39
CA SER A 106 -5.87 1.19 -0.61
C SER A 106 -5.51 -0.15 -1.25
N ILE A 107 -4.46 -0.82 -0.74
CA ILE A 107 -3.89 -2.02 -1.35
C ILE A 107 -4.88 -3.19 -1.38
N GLY A 108 -5.76 -3.29 -0.37
CA GLY A 108 -6.80 -4.32 -0.31
C GLY A 108 -7.77 -4.19 -1.48
N TRP A 109 -8.35 -3.00 -1.65
CA TRP A 109 -9.24 -2.72 -2.78
C TRP A 109 -8.53 -2.83 -4.13
N MET A 110 -7.30 -2.34 -4.22
CA MET A 110 -6.49 -2.42 -5.44
C MET A 110 -6.24 -3.88 -5.86
N ALA A 111 -5.92 -4.77 -4.90
CA ALA A 111 -5.73 -6.19 -5.18
C ALA A 111 -7.03 -6.82 -5.71
N VAL A 112 -8.18 -6.59 -5.05
CA VAL A 112 -9.49 -7.11 -5.50
C VAL A 112 -9.78 -6.72 -6.95
N VAL A 113 -9.67 -5.44 -7.28
CA VAL A 113 -9.93 -4.94 -8.64
C VAL A 113 -8.96 -5.57 -9.65
N ASN A 114 -7.68 -5.74 -9.29
CA ASN A 114 -6.68 -6.34 -10.18
C ASN A 114 -6.95 -7.84 -10.44
N PHE A 115 -7.56 -8.56 -9.50
CA PHE A 115 -8.05 -9.92 -9.76
C PHE A 115 -9.25 -9.92 -10.71
N VAL A 116 -10.21 -9.01 -10.51
CA VAL A 116 -11.42 -8.90 -11.35
C VAL A 116 -11.07 -8.61 -12.81
N ILE A 117 -10.12 -7.71 -13.08
CA ILE A 117 -9.70 -7.36 -14.45
C ILE A 117 -8.71 -8.38 -15.05
N GLY A 118 -8.30 -9.41 -14.30
CA GLY A 118 -7.31 -10.38 -14.77
C GLY A 118 -5.93 -9.76 -15.02
N SER A 119 -5.52 -8.82 -14.17
CA SER A 119 -4.22 -8.14 -14.27
C SER A 119 -3.06 -9.12 -14.05
N ASP A 120 -1.98 -8.92 -14.79
CA ASP A 120 -0.74 -9.68 -14.62
C ASP A 120 -0.04 -9.32 -13.29
N PHE A 121 -0.32 -8.14 -12.72
CA PHE A 121 0.21 -7.68 -11.43
C PHE A 121 -0.54 -8.19 -10.20
N ARG A 122 -1.68 -8.89 -10.37
CA ARG A 122 -2.55 -9.31 -9.27
C ARG A 122 -1.81 -10.05 -8.15
N TRP A 123 -0.84 -10.87 -8.49
CA TRP A 123 -0.04 -11.64 -7.51
C TRP A 123 0.96 -10.77 -6.75
N VAL A 124 1.57 -9.80 -7.42
CA VAL A 124 2.48 -8.83 -6.78
C VAL A 124 1.69 -7.97 -5.80
N LEU A 125 0.53 -7.47 -6.22
CA LEU A 125 -0.35 -6.67 -5.36
C LEU A 125 -0.90 -7.48 -4.18
N LEU A 126 -1.23 -8.76 -4.40
CA LEU A 126 -1.61 -9.67 -3.32
C LEU A 126 -0.47 -9.86 -2.31
N ALA A 127 0.76 -10.01 -2.77
CA ALA A 127 1.92 -10.15 -1.87
C ALA A 127 2.10 -8.91 -0.99
N VAL A 128 1.93 -7.71 -1.57
CA VAL A 128 1.98 -6.44 -0.83
C VAL A 128 0.81 -6.32 0.17
N ALA A 129 -0.39 -6.77 -0.21
CA ALA A 129 -1.53 -6.83 0.70
C ALA A 129 -1.31 -7.83 1.85
N ILE A 130 -0.72 -8.99 1.59
CA ILE A 130 -0.36 -9.98 2.61
C ILE A 130 0.68 -9.39 3.57
N LEU A 131 1.68 -8.65 3.06
CA LEU A 131 2.68 -7.98 3.89
C LEU A 131 2.04 -6.99 4.86
N TRP A 132 1.09 -6.19 4.38
CA TRP A 132 0.31 -5.29 5.23
C TRP A 132 -0.53 -6.07 6.28
N ALA A 133 -1.23 -7.13 5.88
CA ALA A 133 -2.02 -7.94 6.80
C ALA A 133 -1.13 -8.59 7.88
N ALA A 134 0.07 -9.06 7.51
CA ALA A 134 1.05 -9.61 8.44
C ALA A 134 1.53 -8.55 9.46
N SER A 135 1.77 -7.32 9.02
CA SER A 135 2.07 -6.19 9.92
C SER A 135 0.96 -5.97 10.95
N VAL A 136 -0.30 -5.96 10.51
CA VAL A 136 -1.47 -5.80 11.39
C VAL A 136 -1.59 -6.95 12.38
N CYS A 137 -1.50 -8.20 11.91
CA CYS A 137 -1.60 -9.39 12.76
C CYS A 137 -0.50 -9.42 13.82
N THR A 138 0.75 -9.15 13.43
CA THR A 138 1.89 -9.11 14.36
C THR A 138 1.75 -8.00 15.38
N PHE A 139 1.25 -6.81 14.99
CA PHE A 139 0.97 -5.73 15.94
C PHE A 139 -0.06 -6.12 17.00
N VAL A 140 -1.15 -6.80 16.61
CA VAL A 140 -2.17 -7.29 17.55
C VAL A 140 -1.58 -8.32 18.52
N VAL A 141 -0.73 -9.23 18.03
CA VAL A 141 -0.03 -10.21 18.87
C VAL A 141 0.90 -9.50 19.87
N GLU A 142 1.69 -8.53 19.43
CA GLU A 142 2.61 -7.77 20.28
C GLU A 142 1.87 -6.99 21.39
N ILE A 143 0.75 -6.34 21.07
CA ILE A 143 -0.09 -5.66 22.09
C ILE A 143 -0.63 -6.65 23.11
N ARG A 144 -1.13 -7.80 22.67
CA ARG A 144 -1.65 -8.84 23.58
C ARG A 144 -0.57 -9.38 24.49
N GLN A 145 0.63 -9.65 23.95
CA GLN A 145 1.77 -10.10 24.75
C GLN A 145 2.20 -9.07 25.78
N ALA A 146 2.21 -7.78 25.42
CA ALA A 146 2.52 -6.71 26.35
C ALA A 146 1.48 -6.60 27.48
N ALA A 147 0.19 -6.75 27.18
CA ALA A 147 -0.88 -6.75 28.18
C ALA A 147 -0.80 -7.96 29.12
N MET A 148 -0.55 -9.17 28.59
CA MET A 148 -0.35 -10.39 29.38
C MET A 148 0.83 -10.27 30.34
N ARG A 149 1.95 -9.72 29.87
CA ARG A 149 3.13 -9.47 30.72
C ARG A 149 2.84 -8.46 31.83
N ALA A 150 2.02 -7.45 31.58
CA ALA A 150 1.65 -6.46 32.59
C ALA A 150 0.64 -7.00 33.62
N GLY A 151 -0.25 -7.91 33.21
CA GLY A 151 -1.24 -8.53 34.10
C GLY A 151 -0.73 -9.73 34.90
N GLY A 152 0.35 -10.39 34.46
CA GLY A 152 0.98 -11.52 35.17
C GLY A 152 1.98 -11.13 36.27
N ILE A 153 2.09 -9.85 36.61
CA ILE A 153 2.93 -9.32 37.71
C ILE A 153 2.10 -8.90 38.93
N GLY A 154 0.84 -9.35 38.99
CA GLY A 154 -0.09 -9.11 40.10
C GLY A 154 -0.18 -10.30 41.05
#